data_AF-A0A9W8TJ60-F1
#
_entry.id   AF-A0A9W8TJ60-F1
#
_cell.length_a   1.000
_cell.length_b   1.000
_cell.length_c   1.000
_cell.angle_alpha   90.00
_cell.angle_beta   90.00
_cell.angle_gamma   90.00
#
_symmetry.space_group_name_H-M   'P 1'
#
loop_
_entity.id
_entity.type
_entity.pdbx_description
1 polymer ?
#
loop_
_entity_poly.entity_id
_entity_poly.type
_entity_poly.pdbx_seq_one_letter_code
_entity_poly.pdbx_strand_id
1 'polypeptide(L)'
;MKQYSSFTAFLVSLLWVSIVLGVPNCPFPGAAFPKPTNLAASPTIQAALANLTEAFKTYDETASNNPNGTSWSLQIFSASSEEPLWEHYHTAQNLLDQETANFTVGADTIYRLGSLTKIFTIMTFIAEAGDTRWNDPVTKYIPELEALAAKASEDPVMNVDWSDVTLGALASHMAGIMRDYALEGELTQEHNQTVLMGQGFPPAPLTEVPFCGEVIPCSRAQLFAGLAIIPPSFVPSQTPAYSNLAYQLLAYALEEITGKPFADMLEADILSKLGLNHTYYLQTPDAKLGVIPPGNERGWNYSLGESSP
;
A
#
# COMPACT_ATOMS: atom_id res chain seq x y z
N MET A 1 -58.57 50.45 39.21
CA MET A 1 -59.30 50.06 37.98
C MET A 1 -58.27 49.61 36.96
N LYS A 2 -58.40 48.35 36.48
CA LYS A 2 -57.71 47.74 35.32
C LYS A 2 -56.21 47.40 35.51
N GLN A 3 -55.90 46.09 35.59
CA GLN A 3 -55.23 45.27 34.53
C GLN A 3 -53.75 45.69 34.40
N TYR A 4 -52.73 44.88 34.69
CA TYR A 4 -52.39 43.62 34.04
C TYR A 4 -51.65 42.67 35.00
N SER A 5 -52.38 41.70 35.55
CA SER A 5 -51.82 40.41 35.99
C SER A 5 -51.99 39.46 34.81
N SER A 6 -50.98 39.32 33.94
CA SER A 6 -50.88 38.25 32.93
C SER A 6 -49.61 38.37 32.05
N PHE A 7 -48.43 38.56 32.65
CA PHE A 7 -47.16 38.49 31.89
C PHE A 7 -46.10 37.60 32.56
N THR A 8 -46.54 36.68 33.42
CA THR A 8 -45.68 35.65 34.06
C THR A 8 -46.16 34.23 33.79
N ALA A 9 -47.08 34.05 32.83
CA ALA A 9 -47.62 32.75 32.44
C ALA A 9 -47.25 32.33 31.00
N PHE A 10 -46.39 33.08 30.31
CA PHE A 10 -46.02 32.82 28.91
C PHE A 10 -44.55 32.40 28.69
N LEU A 11 -43.79 32.20 29.77
CA LEU A 11 -42.39 31.74 29.72
C LEU A 11 -42.15 30.38 30.39
N VAL A 12 -43.23 29.69 30.80
CA VAL A 12 -43.14 28.35 31.41
C VAL A 12 -43.65 27.25 30.45
N SER A 13 -44.28 27.61 29.32
CA SER A 13 -44.80 26.63 28.35
C SER A 13 -43.83 26.23 27.23
N LEU A 14 -42.61 26.80 27.19
CA LEU A 14 -41.56 26.45 26.21
C LEU A 14 -40.42 25.61 26.79
N LEU A 15 -40.58 25.09 28.01
CA LEU A 15 -39.79 23.96 28.53
C LEU A 15 -40.51 22.64 28.24
N TRP A 16 -40.97 22.47 27.00
CA TRP A 16 -40.98 21.12 26.43
C TRP A 16 -39.52 20.79 26.15
N VAL A 17 -38.84 20.35 27.21
CA VAL A 17 -37.65 19.51 27.07
C VAL A 17 -38.15 18.35 26.23
N SER A 18 -37.90 18.43 24.92
CA SER A 18 -37.83 17.24 24.10
C SER A 18 -36.77 16.40 24.79
N ILE A 19 -37.23 15.47 25.62
CA ILE A 19 -36.43 14.31 26.00
C ILE A 19 -36.29 13.59 24.67
N VAL A 20 -35.31 14.03 23.88
CA VAL A 20 -34.66 13.19 22.91
C VAL A 20 -34.06 12.13 23.82
N LEU A 21 -34.81 11.06 24.03
CA LEU A 21 -34.23 9.78 24.35
C LEU A 21 -33.27 9.56 23.19
N GLY A 22 -32.03 9.99 23.36
CA GLY A 22 -30.96 9.64 22.44
C GLY A 22 -31.10 8.14 22.32
N VAL A 23 -31.44 7.67 21.12
CA VAL A 23 -31.44 6.25 20.83
C VAL A 23 -30.07 5.81 21.32
N PRO A 24 -29.97 4.97 22.38
CA PRO A 24 -28.67 4.55 22.87
C PRO A 24 -27.93 4.08 21.63
N ASN A 25 -26.72 4.63 21.37
CA ASN A 25 -25.93 4.29 20.19
C ASN A 25 -25.99 2.78 20.03
N CYS A 26 -26.91 2.29 19.19
CA CYS A 26 -27.08 0.87 19.01
C CYS A 26 -25.78 0.53 18.30
N PRO A 27 -24.91 -0.32 18.88
CA PRO A 27 -23.78 -0.80 18.11
C PRO A 27 -24.35 -1.29 16.79
N PHE A 28 -23.70 -0.96 15.67
CA PHE A 28 -24.12 -1.45 14.36
C PHE A 28 -24.50 -2.92 14.56
N PRO A 29 -25.74 -3.33 14.22
CA PRO A 29 -26.16 -4.70 14.43
C PRO A 29 -25.07 -5.57 13.81
N GLY A 30 -24.39 -6.34 14.66
CA GLY A 30 -23.31 -7.22 14.22
C GLY A 30 -23.84 -8.18 13.16
N ALA A 31 -22.95 -8.97 12.57
CA ALA A 31 -23.36 -9.93 11.55
C ALA A 31 -24.62 -10.69 11.96
N ALA A 32 -25.68 -10.60 11.14
CA ALA A 32 -27.00 -11.18 11.43
C ALA A 32 -26.95 -12.71 11.64
N PHE A 33 -25.87 -13.34 11.19
CA PHE A 33 -25.55 -14.74 11.36
C PHE A 33 -24.10 -14.88 11.84
N PRO A 34 -23.78 -15.95 12.61
CA PRO A 34 -22.40 -16.24 12.97
C PRO A 34 -21.56 -16.46 11.70
N LYS A 35 -20.27 -16.11 11.78
CA LYS A 35 -19.31 -16.39 10.71
C LYS A 35 -19.36 -17.89 10.37
N PRO A 36 -19.58 -18.28 9.10
CA PRO A 36 -19.53 -19.68 8.71
C PRO A 36 -18.17 -20.31 9.05
N THR A 37 -18.21 -21.49 9.66
CA THR A 37 -17.03 -22.29 10.00
C THR A 37 -17.11 -23.66 9.33
N ASN A 38 -15.98 -24.37 9.24
CA ASN A 38 -15.91 -25.72 8.66
C ASN A 38 -16.43 -25.78 7.21
N LEU A 39 -16.01 -24.80 6.39
CA LEU A 39 -16.45 -24.69 5.00
C LEU A 39 -16.05 -25.92 4.16
N ALA A 40 -14.98 -26.63 4.53
CA ALA A 40 -14.53 -27.85 3.88
C ALA A 40 -15.58 -28.98 3.90
N ALA A 41 -16.47 -29.01 4.90
CA ALA A 41 -17.53 -30.01 5.01
C ALA A 41 -18.81 -29.64 4.23
N SER A 42 -18.89 -28.42 3.67
CA SER A 42 -20.07 -27.97 2.93
C SER A 42 -20.13 -28.63 1.55
N PRO A 43 -21.19 -29.39 1.21
CA PRO A 43 -21.33 -29.99 -0.11
C PRO A 43 -21.33 -28.96 -1.25
N THR A 44 -21.86 -27.77 -0.97
CA THR A 44 -21.86 -26.65 -1.93
C THR A 44 -20.45 -26.15 -2.20
N ILE A 45 -19.62 -26.00 -1.16
CA ILE A 45 -18.22 -25.59 -1.32
C ILE A 45 -17.44 -26.67 -2.05
N GLN A 46 -17.58 -27.93 -1.66
CA GLN A 46 -16.91 -29.06 -2.32
C GLN A 46 -17.24 -29.12 -3.82
N ALA A 47 -18.52 -28.99 -4.18
CA ALA A 47 -18.93 -28.96 -5.58
C ALA A 47 -18.34 -27.77 -6.35
N ALA A 48 -18.27 -26.58 -5.73
CA ALA A 48 -17.66 -25.40 -6.33
C ALA A 48 -16.16 -25.58 -6.55
N LEU A 49 -15.43 -26.15 -5.59
CA LEU A 49 -13.99 -26.41 -5.69
C LEU A 49 -13.68 -27.50 -6.73
N ALA A 50 -14.53 -28.53 -6.86
CA ALA A 50 -14.41 -29.52 -7.93
C ALA A 50 -14.59 -28.87 -9.32
N ASN A 51 -15.58 -27.98 -9.47
CA ASN A 51 -15.77 -27.23 -10.72
C ASN A 51 -14.58 -26.29 -11.01
N LEU A 52 -14.05 -25.63 -9.98
CA LEU A 52 -12.88 -24.77 -10.11
C LEU A 52 -11.65 -25.56 -10.57
N THR A 53 -11.44 -26.76 -10.02
CA THR A 53 -10.36 -27.66 -10.43
C THR A 53 -10.46 -28.00 -11.91
N GLU A 54 -11.66 -28.28 -12.43
CA GLU A 54 -11.87 -28.57 -13.85
C GLU A 54 -11.65 -27.33 -14.72
N ALA A 55 -12.10 -26.16 -14.27
CA ALA A 55 -11.87 -24.90 -14.98
C ALA A 55 -10.37 -24.60 -15.11
N PHE A 56 -9.58 -24.85 -14.06
CA PHE A 56 -8.14 -24.59 -14.10
C PHE A 56 -7.35 -25.58 -14.97
N LYS A 57 -7.78 -26.84 -15.11
CA LYS A 57 -7.22 -27.74 -16.13
C LYS A 57 -7.32 -27.14 -17.53
N THR A 58 -8.49 -26.58 -17.86
CA THR A 58 -8.68 -25.90 -19.16
C THR A 58 -7.85 -24.62 -19.24
N TYR A 59 -7.80 -23.84 -18.15
CA TYR A 59 -7.06 -22.58 -18.08
C TYR A 59 -5.55 -22.77 -18.34
N ASP A 60 -4.96 -23.81 -17.76
CA ASP A 60 -3.54 -24.14 -17.87
C ASP A 60 -3.12 -24.57 -19.30
N GLU A 61 -4.07 -25.02 -20.12
CA GLU A 61 -3.83 -25.41 -21.52
C GLU A 61 -4.20 -24.29 -22.51
N THR A 62 -4.90 -23.25 -22.05
CA THR A 62 -5.43 -22.20 -22.92
C THR A 62 -4.33 -21.22 -23.33
N ALA A 63 -3.96 -21.24 -24.61
CA ALA A 63 -2.86 -20.43 -25.15
C ALA A 63 -2.98 -18.92 -24.89
N SER A 64 -4.20 -18.35 -24.88
CA SER A 64 -4.40 -16.92 -24.60
C SER A 64 -4.03 -16.51 -23.17
N ASN A 65 -3.88 -17.46 -22.25
CA ASN A 65 -3.43 -17.21 -20.88
C ASN A 65 -1.91 -17.28 -20.73
N ASN A 66 -1.18 -17.53 -21.83
CA ASN A 66 0.27 -17.69 -21.85
C ASN A 66 0.81 -18.72 -20.82
N PRO A 67 0.27 -19.95 -20.75
CA PRO A 67 0.69 -20.93 -19.75
C PRO A 67 2.16 -21.33 -19.86
N ASN A 68 2.77 -21.24 -21.04
CA ASN A 68 4.18 -21.55 -21.19
C ASN A 68 5.11 -20.40 -20.76
N GLY A 69 4.59 -19.18 -20.60
CA GLY A 69 5.38 -17.99 -20.24
C GLY A 69 5.01 -17.37 -18.89
N THR A 70 4.00 -17.87 -18.20
CA THR A 70 3.55 -17.36 -16.90
C THR A 70 3.31 -18.52 -15.92
N SER A 71 3.95 -18.45 -14.75
CA SER A 71 3.69 -19.36 -13.62
C SER A 71 2.72 -18.72 -12.64
N TRP A 72 1.86 -19.50 -11.99
CA TRP A 72 0.92 -19.00 -10.99
C TRP A 72 0.67 -19.99 -9.85
N SER A 73 0.37 -19.42 -8.68
CA SER A 73 -0.11 -20.13 -7.50
C SER A 73 -1.43 -19.53 -7.06
N LEU A 74 -2.45 -20.35 -6.83
CA LEU A 74 -3.73 -19.94 -6.29
C LEU A 74 -4.07 -20.78 -5.08
N GLN A 75 -4.56 -20.11 -4.05
CA GLN A 75 -5.00 -20.76 -2.82
C GLN A 75 -6.33 -20.13 -2.39
N ILE A 76 -7.30 -20.99 -2.04
CA ILE A 76 -8.54 -20.59 -1.39
C ILE A 76 -8.51 -21.16 0.01
N PHE A 77 -8.60 -20.29 1.00
CA PHE A 77 -8.55 -20.67 2.40
C PHE A 77 -9.73 -20.08 3.17
N SER A 78 -10.00 -20.65 4.35
CA SER A 78 -10.92 -20.09 5.32
C SER A 78 -10.13 -19.68 6.54
N ALA A 79 -10.38 -18.48 7.07
CA ALA A 79 -9.84 -18.07 8.37
C ALA A 79 -10.39 -18.88 9.57
N SER A 80 -11.11 -19.98 9.33
CA SER A 80 -11.54 -20.96 10.35
C SER A 80 -10.95 -22.35 10.14
N SER A 81 -10.11 -22.52 9.12
CA SER A 81 -9.42 -23.77 8.78
C SER A 81 -7.91 -23.58 8.95
N GLU A 82 -7.23 -24.61 9.43
CA GLU A 82 -5.76 -24.64 9.47
C GLU A 82 -5.18 -24.87 8.08
N GLU A 83 -5.83 -25.73 7.29
CA GLU A 83 -5.43 -26.06 5.92
C GLU A 83 -6.23 -25.27 4.88
N PRO A 84 -5.62 -24.98 3.71
CA PRO A 84 -6.34 -24.47 2.55
C PRO A 84 -7.52 -25.35 2.17
N LEU A 85 -8.58 -24.73 1.66
CA LEU A 85 -9.72 -25.46 1.11
C LEU A 85 -9.39 -26.01 -0.29
N TRP A 86 -8.54 -25.31 -1.03
CA TRP A 86 -8.16 -25.65 -2.39
C TRP A 86 -6.88 -24.92 -2.81
N GLU A 87 -6.05 -25.59 -3.59
CA GLU A 87 -4.79 -25.09 -4.11
C GLU A 87 -4.61 -25.50 -5.56
N HIS A 88 -3.98 -24.63 -6.34
CA HIS A 88 -3.62 -24.90 -7.73
C HIS A 88 -2.31 -24.20 -8.08
N TYR A 89 -1.42 -24.95 -8.72
CA TYR A 89 -0.09 -24.48 -9.09
C TYR A 89 0.17 -24.81 -10.54
N HIS A 90 0.72 -23.84 -11.27
CA HIS A 90 1.10 -24.00 -12.66
C HIS A 90 2.51 -23.49 -12.88
N THR A 91 3.33 -24.32 -13.51
CA THR A 91 4.74 -24.01 -13.82
C THR A 91 4.88 -23.79 -15.32
N ALA A 92 5.23 -22.57 -15.71
CA ALA A 92 5.57 -22.25 -17.09
C ALA A 92 6.90 -22.89 -17.51
N GLN A 93 6.90 -23.59 -18.64
CA GLN A 93 8.09 -24.28 -19.15
C GLN A 93 9.16 -23.32 -19.68
N ASN A 94 8.77 -22.14 -20.21
CA ASN A 94 9.71 -21.20 -20.81
C ASN A 94 10.32 -20.21 -19.81
N LEU A 95 9.88 -20.23 -18.55
CA LEU A 95 10.46 -19.38 -17.50
C LEU A 95 11.72 -19.97 -16.87
N LEU A 96 11.96 -21.27 -17.04
CA LEU A 96 13.06 -21.96 -16.39
C LEU A 96 14.38 -21.70 -17.13
N ASP A 97 15.26 -20.88 -16.54
CA ASP A 97 16.64 -20.72 -17.00
C ASP A 97 17.54 -21.88 -16.50
N GLN A 98 18.84 -21.88 -16.81
CA GLN A 98 19.72 -22.95 -16.32
C GLN A 98 19.80 -23.05 -14.78
N GLU A 99 19.59 -21.94 -14.06
CA GLU A 99 19.62 -21.90 -12.59
C GLU A 99 18.32 -22.43 -11.97
N THR A 100 17.21 -22.32 -12.71
CA THR A 100 15.85 -22.74 -12.31
C THR A 100 15.31 -23.91 -13.12
N ALA A 101 16.13 -24.61 -13.92
CA ALA A 101 15.70 -25.68 -14.85
C ALA A 101 14.88 -26.82 -14.22
N ASN A 102 15.00 -27.02 -12.90
CA ASN A 102 14.27 -28.03 -12.12
C ASN A 102 13.25 -27.41 -11.15
N PHE A 103 12.93 -26.12 -11.28
CA PHE A 103 11.98 -25.44 -10.43
C PHE A 103 10.55 -25.86 -10.82
N THR A 104 9.73 -26.14 -9.81
CA THR A 104 8.29 -26.42 -9.95
C THR A 104 7.57 -25.58 -8.92
N VAL A 105 6.57 -24.85 -9.38
CA VAL A 105 5.70 -24.03 -8.53
C VAL A 105 4.95 -24.93 -7.57
N GLY A 106 4.89 -24.51 -6.32
CA GLY A 106 4.18 -25.18 -5.23
C GLY A 106 3.91 -24.22 -4.07
N ALA A 107 3.41 -24.76 -2.96
CA ALA A 107 2.97 -23.99 -1.79
C ALA A 107 4.02 -22.99 -1.26
N ASP A 108 5.30 -23.37 -1.28
CA ASP A 108 6.41 -22.57 -0.74
C ASP A 108 7.09 -21.68 -1.79
N THR A 109 6.51 -21.55 -2.98
CA THR A 109 7.06 -20.70 -4.05
C THR A 109 7.02 -19.24 -3.65
N ILE A 110 8.16 -18.55 -3.82
CA ILE A 110 8.32 -17.14 -3.51
C ILE A 110 8.05 -16.29 -4.76
N TYR A 111 7.31 -15.21 -4.54
CA TYR A 111 6.96 -14.20 -5.54
C TYR A 111 7.40 -12.81 -5.07
N ARG A 112 7.77 -11.93 -6.01
CA ARG A 112 7.90 -10.51 -5.68
C ARG A 112 6.51 -9.91 -5.47
N LEU A 113 6.25 -9.39 -4.27
CA LEU A 113 4.93 -8.92 -3.86
C LEU A 113 4.53 -7.57 -4.49
N GLY A 114 5.51 -6.77 -4.92
CA GLY A 114 5.28 -5.43 -5.43
C GLY A 114 4.46 -4.60 -4.43
N SER A 115 3.36 -4.00 -4.90
CA SER A 115 2.56 -3.10 -4.08
C SER A 115 1.77 -3.77 -2.95
N LEU A 116 1.69 -5.11 -2.90
CA LEU A 116 1.10 -5.81 -1.74
C LEU A 116 1.91 -5.58 -0.44
N THR A 117 3.18 -5.18 -0.55
CA THR A 117 4.05 -4.80 0.58
C THR A 117 3.46 -3.65 1.42
N LYS A 118 2.62 -2.81 0.83
CA LYS A 118 1.91 -1.73 1.54
C LYS A 118 1.05 -2.22 2.68
N ILE A 119 0.45 -3.41 2.55
CA ILE A 119 -0.34 -4.03 3.62
C ILE A 119 0.55 -4.30 4.83
N PHE A 120 1.75 -4.86 4.62
CA PHE A 120 2.73 -5.09 5.67
C PHE A 120 3.17 -3.79 6.34
N THR A 121 3.35 -2.71 5.56
CA THR A 121 3.70 -1.39 6.10
C THR A 121 2.65 -0.87 7.08
N ILE A 122 1.37 -0.93 6.71
CA ILE A 122 0.28 -0.50 7.59
C ILE A 122 0.15 -1.41 8.82
N MET A 123 0.29 -2.73 8.64
CA MET A 123 0.28 -3.67 9.77
C MET A 123 1.42 -3.37 10.76
N THR A 124 2.64 -3.16 10.28
CA THR A 124 3.78 -2.78 11.11
C THR A 124 3.53 -1.45 11.82
N PHE A 125 3.00 -0.45 11.11
CA PHE A 125 2.67 0.84 11.72
C PHE A 125 1.66 0.71 12.86
N ILE A 126 0.56 -0.03 12.64
CA ILE A 126 -0.45 -0.26 13.67
C ILE A 126 0.12 -1.06 14.84
N ALA A 127 0.95 -2.08 14.57
CA ALA A 127 1.55 -2.91 15.61
C ALA A 127 2.48 -2.12 16.54
N GLU A 128 3.25 -1.18 15.99
CA GLU A 128 4.26 -0.43 16.74
C GLU A 128 3.74 0.89 17.33
N ALA A 129 2.90 1.63 16.60
CA ALA A 129 2.47 2.98 16.96
C ALA A 129 0.96 3.10 17.25
N GLY A 130 0.16 2.06 17.00
CA GLY A 130 -1.28 2.06 17.16
C GLY A 130 -2.00 2.91 16.11
N ASP A 131 -3.24 3.30 16.39
CA ASP A 131 -4.15 3.99 15.45
C ASP A 131 -4.49 5.43 15.84
N THR A 132 -3.79 5.98 16.84
CA THR A 132 -4.12 7.29 17.42
C THR A 132 -3.48 8.47 16.69
N ARG A 133 -2.51 8.21 15.81
CA ARG A 133 -1.65 9.24 15.19
C ARG A 133 -2.03 9.58 13.75
N TRP A 134 -3.09 8.99 13.20
CA TRP A 134 -3.45 9.19 11.78
C TRP A 134 -3.76 10.64 11.40
N ASN A 135 -4.18 11.46 12.36
CA ASN A 135 -4.44 12.89 12.12
C ASN A 135 -3.23 13.79 12.41
N ASP A 136 -2.11 13.23 12.87
CA ASP A 136 -0.91 14.03 13.09
C ASP A 136 -0.30 14.44 11.75
N PRO A 137 0.17 15.69 11.62
CA PRO A 137 0.88 16.14 10.44
C PRO A 137 2.20 15.38 10.31
N VAL A 138 2.59 15.04 9.08
CA VAL A 138 3.83 14.29 8.80
C VAL A 138 5.08 15.06 9.22
N THR A 139 5.03 16.40 9.17
CA THR A 139 6.13 17.29 9.59
C THR A 139 6.54 17.11 11.04
N LYS A 140 5.65 16.60 11.91
CA LYS A 140 5.98 16.25 13.30
C LYS A 140 7.01 15.13 13.42
N TYR A 141 7.13 14.29 12.40
CA TYR A 141 7.93 13.06 12.42
C TYR A 141 9.01 13.02 11.33
N ILE A 142 8.99 13.99 10.40
CA ILE A 142 9.98 14.07 9.32
C ILE A 142 10.51 15.52 9.27
N PRO A 143 11.63 15.81 9.96
CA PRO A 143 12.19 17.15 10.04
C PRO A 143 12.52 17.76 8.69
N GLU A 144 12.87 16.94 7.69
CA GLU A 144 13.12 17.42 6.33
C GLU A 144 11.87 17.99 5.68
N LEU A 145 10.68 17.45 5.99
CA LEU A 145 9.41 18.00 5.51
C LEU A 145 8.99 19.24 6.31
N GLU A 146 9.29 19.28 7.61
CA GLU A 146 9.10 20.49 8.42
C GLU A 146 9.87 21.68 7.83
N ALA A 147 11.12 21.45 7.39
CA ALA A 147 11.94 22.46 6.73
C ALA A 147 11.37 22.94 5.39
N LEU A 148 10.51 22.15 4.74
CA LEU A 148 9.85 22.49 3.48
C LEU A 148 8.46 23.11 3.66
N ALA A 149 7.86 22.99 4.84
CA ALA A 149 6.46 23.36 5.10
C ALA A 149 6.14 24.83 4.78
N ALA A 150 7.08 25.75 5.04
CA ALA A 150 6.88 27.18 4.80
C ALA A 150 6.72 27.52 3.30
N LYS A 151 7.27 26.70 2.39
CA LYS A 151 7.26 26.96 0.96
C LYS A 151 5.86 27.00 0.35
N ALA A 152 4.92 26.25 0.91
CA ALA A 152 3.52 26.24 0.43
C ALA A 152 2.86 27.63 0.56
N SER A 153 3.24 28.42 1.57
CA SER A 153 2.75 29.79 1.70
C SER A 153 3.37 30.77 0.69
N GLU A 154 4.54 30.43 0.13
CA GLU A 154 5.23 31.23 -0.90
C GLU A 154 4.61 30.99 -2.28
N ASP A 155 4.40 29.72 -2.64
CA ASP A 155 3.71 29.31 -3.87
C ASP A 155 2.95 27.98 -3.63
N PRO A 156 1.63 28.03 -3.37
CA PRO A 156 0.82 26.84 -3.06
C PRO A 156 0.53 25.98 -4.30
N VAL A 157 0.83 26.48 -5.50
CA VAL A 157 0.71 25.69 -6.74
C VAL A 157 1.96 24.84 -6.94
N MET A 158 3.13 25.41 -6.64
CA MET A 158 4.41 24.77 -6.90
C MET A 158 4.97 23.97 -5.71
N ASN A 159 4.40 24.11 -4.52
CA ASN A 159 4.91 23.45 -3.32
C ASN A 159 3.80 22.70 -2.57
N VAL A 160 4.14 21.51 -2.11
CA VAL A 160 3.27 20.69 -1.27
C VAL A 160 3.10 21.37 0.09
N ASP A 161 1.87 21.51 0.57
CA ASP A 161 1.61 21.91 1.96
C ASP A 161 1.82 20.72 2.91
N TRP A 162 3.09 20.49 3.26
CA TRP A 162 3.48 19.40 4.14
C TRP A 162 2.87 19.50 5.55
N SER A 163 2.48 20.71 6.00
CA SER A 163 1.81 20.87 7.31
C SER A 163 0.41 20.28 7.33
N ASP A 164 -0.26 20.24 6.17
CA ASP A 164 -1.61 19.69 6.01
C ASP A 164 -1.61 18.21 5.61
N VAL A 165 -0.45 17.66 5.23
CA VAL A 165 -0.30 16.21 4.97
C VAL A 165 -0.21 15.46 6.29
N THR A 166 -1.20 14.60 6.57
CA THR A 166 -1.22 13.75 7.76
C THR A 166 -0.70 12.33 7.49
N LEU A 167 -0.33 11.61 8.54
CA LEU A 167 0.01 10.17 8.43
C LEU A 167 -1.14 9.35 7.82
N GLY A 168 -2.38 9.67 8.18
CA GLY A 168 -3.58 9.05 7.62
C GLY A 168 -3.77 9.39 6.14
N ALA A 169 -3.45 10.61 5.72
CA ALA A 169 -3.48 11.00 4.32
C ALA A 169 -2.44 10.21 3.50
N LEU A 170 -1.25 9.97 4.04
CA LEU A 170 -0.26 9.09 3.41
C LEU A 170 -0.80 7.65 3.30
N ALA A 171 -1.29 7.08 4.40
CA ALA A 171 -1.78 5.69 4.46
C ALA A 171 -2.98 5.43 3.54
N SER A 172 -3.83 6.44 3.33
CA SER A 172 -5.03 6.35 2.50
C SER A 172 -4.84 6.79 1.05
N HIS A 173 -3.61 7.11 0.63
CA HIS A 173 -3.34 7.68 -0.70
C HIS A 173 -4.08 9.01 -0.94
N MET A 174 -4.30 9.80 0.11
CA MET A 174 -4.98 11.10 0.07
C MET A 174 -4.02 12.28 0.32
N ALA A 175 -2.72 12.05 0.37
CA ALA A 175 -1.73 13.11 0.63
C ALA A 175 -1.63 14.15 -0.52
N GLY A 176 -2.16 13.84 -1.71
CA GLY A 176 -2.09 14.73 -2.88
C GLY A 176 -0.69 14.85 -3.49
N ILE A 177 0.28 14.07 -3.01
CA ILE A 177 1.65 14.03 -3.51
C ILE A 177 1.77 13.12 -4.74
N MET A 178 2.87 13.26 -5.46
CA MET A 178 3.23 12.45 -6.63
C MET A 178 3.26 10.94 -6.33
N ARG A 179 3.12 10.13 -7.38
CA ARG A 179 3.14 8.67 -7.26
C ARG A 179 4.50 8.17 -6.75
N ASP A 180 5.55 8.68 -7.37
CA ASP A 180 6.95 8.30 -7.15
C ASP A 180 7.83 9.56 -7.21
N TYR A 181 8.99 9.51 -6.57
CA TYR A 181 10.11 10.37 -6.93
C TYR A 181 11.22 9.52 -7.50
N ALA A 182 11.62 9.82 -8.74
CA ALA A 182 12.77 9.22 -9.39
C ALA A 182 12.75 7.68 -9.46
N LEU A 183 11.58 7.04 -9.38
CA LEU A 183 11.47 5.58 -9.46
C LEU A 183 10.79 5.15 -10.77
N GLU A 184 9.49 4.88 -10.74
CA GLU A 184 8.71 4.35 -11.88
C GLU A 184 7.83 5.44 -12.52
N GLY A 185 7.84 6.67 -11.99
CA GLY A 185 6.87 7.71 -12.33
C GLY A 185 7.45 8.91 -13.07
N GLU A 186 8.78 9.00 -13.20
CA GLU A 186 9.42 10.10 -13.91
C GLU A 186 9.68 9.74 -15.35
N LEU A 187 9.04 10.48 -16.26
CA LEU A 187 9.15 10.29 -17.70
C LEU A 187 10.61 10.29 -18.20
N THR A 188 11.49 11.02 -17.50
CA THR A 188 12.91 11.13 -17.83
C THR A 188 13.71 9.87 -17.51
N GLN A 189 13.14 8.95 -16.74
CA GLN A 189 13.73 7.64 -16.42
C GLN A 189 13.13 6.55 -17.30
N GLU A 190 11.82 6.59 -17.56
CA GLU A 190 11.16 5.63 -18.46
C GLU A 190 11.58 5.77 -19.93
N HIS A 191 11.87 7.00 -20.37
CA HIS A 191 12.14 7.32 -21.77
C HIS A 191 13.32 8.26 -21.94
N ASN A 192 14.16 7.99 -22.95
CA ASN A 192 15.21 8.93 -23.30
C ASN A 192 14.63 10.24 -23.88
N GLN A 193 15.39 11.33 -23.75
CA GLN A 193 14.97 12.66 -24.17
C GLN A 193 14.59 12.74 -25.65
N THR A 194 15.23 11.96 -26.53
CA THR A 194 14.89 11.92 -27.96
C THR A 194 13.48 11.39 -28.20
N VAL A 195 13.08 10.34 -27.48
CA VAL A 195 11.71 9.79 -27.55
C VAL A 195 10.69 10.81 -27.05
N LEU A 196 10.93 11.41 -25.88
CA LEU A 196 10.03 12.41 -25.30
C LEU A 196 9.84 13.64 -26.21
N MET A 197 10.94 14.16 -26.78
CA MET A 197 10.86 15.26 -27.74
C MET A 197 10.11 14.87 -29.02
N GLY A 198 10.26 13.63 -29.48
CA GLY A 198 9.47 13.08 -30.59
C GLY A 198 7.97 13.00 -30.29
N GLN A 199 7.59 12.88 -29.02
CA GLN A 199 6.20 12.91 -28.54
C GLN A 199 5.68 14.33 -28.26
N GLY A 200 6.51 15.37 -28.44
CA GLY A 200 6.13 16.77 -28.27
C GLY A 200 6.45 17.38 -26.90
N PHE A 201 7.14 16.66 -26.01
CA PHE A 201 7.64 17.25 -24.76
C PHE A 201 8.82 18.21 -25.03
N PRO A 202 8.96 19.29 -24.24
CA PRO A 202 10.13 20.15 -24.33
C PRO A 202 11.39 19.42 -23.87
N PRO A 203 12.59 19.81 -24.35
CA PRO A 203 13.84 19.26 -23.83
C PRO A 203 14.02 19.66 -22.36
N ALA A 204 14.23 18.69 -21.48
CA ALA A 204 14.64 18.93 -20.09
C ALA A 204 16.17 19.08 -19.98
N PRO A 205 16.70 20.05 -19.23
CA PRO A 205 18.11 20.10 -18.90
C PRO A 205 18.50 18.94 -17.98
N LEU A 206 19.74 18.47 -18.06
CA LEU A 206 20.23 17.35 -17.23
C LEU A 206 20.12 17.63 -15.72
N THR A 207 20.09 18.89 -15.31
CA THR A 207 19.90 19.30 -13.91
C THR A 207 18.48 19.05 -13.38
N GLU A 208 17.50 18.88 -14.27
CA GLU A 208 16.11 18.53 -13.93
C GLU A 208 15.86 17.03 -14.02
N VAL A 209 16.86 16.23 -14.43
CA VAL A 209 16.76 14.77 -14.47
C VAL A 209 17.33 14.21 -13.16
N PRO A 210 16.54 13.49 -12.35
CA PRO A 210 17.06 12.83 -11.16
C PRO A 210 18.20 11.86 -11.50
N PHE A 211 19.32 11.96 -10.80
CA PHE A 211 20.48 11.09 -11.02
C PHE A 211 20.36 9.72 -10.32
N CYS A 212 19.38 9.58 -9.42
CA CYS A 212 19.12 8.41 -8.62
C CYS A 212 17.71 7.85 -8.90
N GLY A 213 17.45 6.67 -8.36
CA GLY A 213 16.21 5.93 -8.26
C GLY A 213 16.13 4.69 -9.16
N GLU A 214 15.53 4.71 -10.37
CA GLU A 214 15.25 3.49 -11.18
C GLU A 214 16.44 2.49 -11.27
N VAL A 215 17.65 2.98 -11.50
CA VAL A 215 18.86 2.13 -11.60
C VAL A 215 19.71 2.17 -10.33
N ILE A 216 19.79 3.33 -9.68
CA ILE A 216 20.65 3.57 -8.51
C ILE A 216 19.78 4.19 -7.42
N PRO A 217 19.29 3.43 -6.42
CA PRO A 217 18.36 3.94 -5.42
C PRO A 217 18.76 5.29 -4.81
N CYS A 218 17.79 6.19 -4.65
CA CYS A 218 18.02 7.47 -4.01
C CYS A 218 18.33 7.30 -2.53
N SER A 219 19.27 8.08 -2.01
CA SER A 219 19.41 8.26 -0.56
C SER A 219 18.32 9.20 -0.03
N ARG A 220 18.03 9.14 1.27
CA ARG A 220 17.14 10.06 1.98
C ARG A 220 17.40 11.53 1.64
N ALA A 221 18.67 11.94 1.65
CA ALA A 221 19.05 13.31 1.33
C ALA A 221 18.71 13.69 -0.12
N GLN A 222 18.90 12.78 -1.07
CA GLN A 222 18.57 12.99 -2.48
C GLN A 222 17.06 13.05 -2.69
N LEU A 223 16.30 12.17 -2.02
CA LEU A 223 14.85 12.20 -2.03
C LEU A 223 14.33 13.58 -1.58
N PHE A 224 14.71 14.05 -0.39
CA PHE A 224 14.19 15.32 0.12
C PHE A 224 14.67 16.54 -0.68
N ALA A 225 15.85 16.48 -1.30
CA ALA A 225 16.27 17.49 -2.27
C ALA A 225 15.34 17.53 -3.50
N GLY A 226 14.86 16.37 -3.96
CA GLY A 226 13.85 16.25 -5.00
C GLY A 226 12.48 16.77 -4.58
N LEU A 227 12.00 16.35 -3.40
CA LEU A 227 10.70 16.80 -2.87
C LEU A 227 10.64 18.32 -2.66
N ALA A 228 11.79 18.98 -2.53
CA ALA A 228 11.89 20.42 -2.39
C ALA A 228 11.56 21.21 -3.66
N ILE A 229 11.47 20.55 -4.83
CA ILE A 229 11.28 21.19 -6.13
C ILE A 229 10.13 20.59 -6.96
N ILE A 230 9.45 19.56 -6.46
CA ILE A 230 8.34 18.92 -7.19
C ILE A 230 7.00 19.39 -6.64
N PRO A 231 6.08 19.83 -7.51
CA PRO A 231 4.76 20.29 -7.10
C PRO A 231 3.85 19.16 -6.61
N PRO A 232 2.82 19.47 -5.81
CA PRO A 232 1.76 18.52 -5.48
C PRO A 232 0.98 18.12 -6.74
N SER A 233 0.49 16.87 -6.78
CA SER A 233 -0.48 16.45 -7.80
C SER A 233 -1.88 16.98 -7.49
N PHE A 234 -2.23 17.06 -6.20
CA PHE A 234 -3.51 17.54 -5.69
C PHE A 234 -3.32 18.22 -4.34
N VAL A 235 -4.33 18.98 -3.92
CA VAL A 235 -4.38 19.49 -2.54
C VAL A 235 -4.52 18.31 -1.56
N PRO A 236 -3.80 18.30 -0.42
CA PRO A 236 -3.92 17.26 0.59
C PRO A 236 -5.38 17.01 1.00
N SER A 237 -5.72 15.75 1.18
CA SER A 237 -7.03 15.24 1.62
C SER A 237 -8.21 15.52 0.68
N GLN A 238 -7.99 16.00 -0.55
CA GLN A 238 -9.07 16.28 -1.51
C GLN A 238 -9.28 15.19 -2.55
N THR A 239 -8.20 14.64 -3.10
CA THR A 239 -8.27 13.67 -4.20
C THR A 239 -7.45 12.44 -3.87
N PRO A 240 -8.04 11.22 -3.94
CA PRO A 240 -7.26 10.00 -3.81
C PRO A 240 -6.35 9.83 -5.04
N ALA A 241 -5.06 9.66 -4.80
CA ALA A 241 -4.05 9.44 -5.81
C ALA A 241 -3.01 8.44 -5.30
N TYR A 242 -2.86 7.33 -6.01
CA TYR A 242 -1.92 6.29 -5.64
C TYR A 242 -0.50 6.84 -5.51
N SER A 243 0.20 6.50 -4.43
CA SER A 243 1.55 6.99 -4.14
C SER A 243 2.36 5.94 -3.40
N ASN A 244 3.47 5.53 -4.01
CA ASN A 244 4.50 4.72 -3.37
C ASN A 244 5.31 5.59 -2.40
N LEU A 245 5.62 6.83 -2.79
CA LEU A 245 6.32 7.79 -1.93
C LEU A 245 5.63 7.94 -0.57
N ALA A 246 4.29 7.93 -0.53
CA ALA A 246 3.56 8.01 0.72
C ALA A 246 3.93 6.92 1.73
N TYR A 247 4.26 5.71 1.25
CA TYR A 247 4.61 4.56 2.09
C TYR A 247 6.07 4.59 2.53
N GLN A 248 6.97 5.11 1.69
CA GLN A 248 8.32 5.45 2.11
C GLN A 248 8.32 6.50 3.24
N LEU A 249 7.50 7.56 3.11
CA LEU A 249 7.36 8.57 4.15
C LEU A 249 6.73 7.99 5.44
N LEU A 250 5.78 7.06 5.33
CA LEU A 250 5.23 6.37 6.50
C LEU A 250 6.29 5.53 7.22
N ALA A 251 7.16 4.83 6.49
CA ALA A 251 8.25 4.08 7.09
C ALA A 251 9.18 5.01 7.87
N TYR A 252 9.61 6.12 7.27
CA TYR A 252 10.44 7.12 7.94
C TYR A 252 9.78 7.74 9.18
N ALA A 253 8.49 8.08 9.10
CA ALA A 253 7.77 8.61 10.24
C ALA A 253 7.69 7.57 11.37
N LEU A 254 7.49 6.29 11.04
CA LEU A 254 7.45 5.22 12.02
C LEU A 254 8.81 5.01 12.69
N GLU A 255 9.90 5.04 11.92
CA GLU A 255 11.27 4.97 12.45
C GLU A 255 11.55 6.10 13.44
N GLU A 256 11.11 7.33 13.14
CA GLU A 256 11.22 8.45 14.07
C GLU A 256 10.35 8.25 15.33
N ILE A 257 9.12 7.76 15.18
CA ILE A 257 8.20 7.51 16.30
C ILE A 257 8.77 6.48 17.28
N THR A 258 9.40 5.42 16.78
CA THR A 258 9.83 4.27 17.59
C THR A 258 11.31 4.28 17.94
N GLY A 259 12.13 4.99 17.17
CA GLY A 259 13.59 4.93 17.23
C GLY A 259 14.18 3.61 16.73
N LYS A 260 13.43 2.81 15.97
CA LYS A 260 13.86 1.50 15.44
C LYS A 260 13.83 1.51 13.90
N PRO A 261 14.73 0.78 13.22
CA PRO A 261 14.65 0.59 11.77
C PRO A 261 13.36 -0.12 11.35
N PHE A 262 12.77 0.28 10.21
CA PHE A 262 11.53 -0.29 9.71
C PHE A 262 11.64 -1.80 9.44
N ALA A 263 12.76 -2.23 8.85
CA ALA A 263 13.02 -3.64 8.56
C ALA A 263 12.98 -4.51 9.83
N ASP A 264 13.52 -4.02 10.94
CA ASP A 264 13.56 -4.75 12.20
C ASP A 264 12.14 -4.88 12.80
N MET A 265 11.33 -3.82 12.71
CA MET A 265 9.94 -3.84 13.16
C MET A 265 9.09 -4.80 12.32
N LEU A 266 9.25 -4.76 10.99
CA LEU A 266 8.56 -5.68 10.09
C LEU A 266 8.91 -7.14 10.39
N GLU A 267 10.20 -7.44 10.55
CA GLU A 267 10.69 -8.79 10.84
C GLU A 267 10.18 -9.30 12.18
N ALA A 268 10.37 -8.51 13.25
CA ALA A 268 10.08 -8.93 14.62
C ALA A 268 8.58 -8.96 14.92
N ASP A 269 7.84 -7.93 14.49
CA ASP A 269 6.48 -7.71 14.95
C ASP A 269 5.41 -8.20 13.98
N ILE A 270 5.76 -8.45 12.71
CA ILE A 270 4.85 -9.03 11.72
C ILE A 270 5.31 -10.40 11.26
N LEU A 271 6.47 -10.52 10.60
CA LEU A 271 6.87 -11.77 9.94
C LEU A 271 7.08 -12.91 10.95
N SER A 272 7.86 -12.66 12.00
CA SER A 272 8.14 -13.64 13.05
C SER A 272 6.88 -14.03 13.84
N LYS A 273 6.03 -13.07 14.20
CA LYS A 273 4.81 -13.35 14.99
C LYS A 273 3.74 -14.11 14.20
N LEU A 274 3.69 -13.91 12.89
CA LEU A 274 2.79 -14.63 11.99
C LEU A 274 3.41 -15.93 11.44
N GLY A 275 4.67 -16.24 11.77
CA GLY A 275 5.37 -17.43 11.29
C GLY A 275 5.66 -17.42 9.78
N LEU A 276 5.83 -16.24 9.19
CA LEU A 276 6.03 -16.05 7.74
C LEU A 276 7.49 -16.30 7.32
N ASN A 277 7.97 -17.53 7.51
CA ASN A 277 9.38 -17.91 7.35
C ASN A 277 9.90 -17.89 5.90
N HIS A 278 9.03 -17.68 4.91
CA HIS A 278 9.38 -17.56 3.48
C HIS A 278 9.02 -16.18 2.91
N THR A 279 8.92 -15.16 3.76
CA THR A 279 8.75 -13.76 3.35
C THR A 279 10.02 -12.99 3.67
N TYR A 280 10.52 -12.22 2.70
CA TYR A 280 11.80 -11.50 2.81
C TYR A 280 11.62 -10.05 2.41
N TYR A 281 12.28 -9.14 3.12
CA TYR A 281 12.23 -7.70 2.86
C TYR A 281 13.52 -7.19 2.20
N LEU A 282 14.63 -7.14 2.93
CA LEU A 282 15.92 -6.65 2.40
C LEU A 282 16.81 -7.75 1.80
N GLN A 283 16.50 -9.01 2.08
CA GLN A 283 17.32 -10.15 1.68
C GLN A 283 16.75 -10.77 0.41
N THR A 284 17.60 -11.01 -0.59
CA THR A 284 17.20 -11.80 -1.77
C THR A 284 17.20 -13.28 -1.40
N PRO A 285 16.06 -13.98 -1.48
CA PRO A 285 16.00 -15.41 -1.22
C PRO A 285 16.68 -16.22 -2.34
N ASP A 286 16.97 -17.49 -2.05
CA ASP A 286 17.55 -18.43 -3.03
C ASP A 286 16.68 -18.43 -4.29
N ALA A 287 17.32 -18.23 -5.45
CA ALA A 287 16.66 -18.21 -6.75
C ALA A 287 15.88 -19.50 -7.05
N LYS A 288 16.27 -20.62 -6.43
CA LYS A 288 15.57 -21.91 -6.54
C LYS A 288 14.19 -21.95 -5.87
N LEU A 289 13.86 -20.96 -5.05
CA LEU A 289 12.55 -20.83 -4.42
C LEU A 289 11.61 -19.91 -5.21
N GLY A 290 12.11 -19.19 -6.21
CA GLY A 290 11.40 -18.10 -6.86
C GLY A 290 10.89 -18.40 -8.26
N VAL A 291 9.78 -17.75 -8.63
CA VAL A 291 9.42 -17.57 -10.04
C VAL A 291 10.20 -16.39 -10.60
N ILE A 292 11.21 -16.67 -11.43
CA ILE A 292 12.10 -15.65 -12.01
C ILE A 292 11.96 -15.63 -13.53
N PRO A 293 11.51 -14.52 -14.13
CA PRO A 293 11.46 -14.40 -15.58
C PRO A 293 12.84 -14.45 -16.26
N PRO A 294 12.96 -15.04 -17.45
CA PRO A 294 14.20 -15.03 -18.22
C PRO A 294 14.48 -13.62 -18.78
N GLY A 295 15.76 -13.30 -19.02
CA GLY A 295 16.19 -12.01 -19.60
C GLY A 295 16.85 -11.06 -18.60
N ASN A 296 16.89 -9.76 -18.92
CA ASN A 296 17.42 -8.68 -18.08
C ASN A 296 16.41 -8.16 -17.05
N GLU A 297 15.17 -8.65 -17.09
CA GLU A 297 14.06 -8.27 -16.19
C GLU A 297 14.09 -9.06 -14.86
N ARG A 298 15.26 -9.56 -14.43
CA ARG A 298 15.41 -10.39 -13.23
C ARG A 298 15.39 -9.58 -11.95
N GLY A 299 14.43 -8.66 -11.81
CA GLY A 299 14.27 -7.82 -10.63
C GLY A 299 14.29 -8.56 -9.30
N TRP A 300 14.26 -9.91 -9.29
CA TRP A 300 14.61 -10.81 -8.18
C TRP A 300 15.67 -10.29 -7.21
N ASN A 301 16.86 -9.93 -7.68
CA ASN A 301 17.95 -9.42 -6.83
C ASN A 301 18.00 -7.88 -6.76
N TYR A 302 17.07 -7.20 -7.42
CA TYR A 302 17.01 -5.75 -7.44
C TYR A 302 16.43 -5.23 -6.12
N SER A 303 17.18 -4.33 -5.49
CA SER A 303 16.79 -3.63 -4.28
C SER A 303 16.41 -2.20 -4.60
N LEU A 304 15.24 -1.78 -4.12
CA LEU A 304 14.76 -0.40 -4.19
C LEU A 304 15.42 0.49 -3.12
N GLY A 305 16.32 -0.06 -2.30
CA GLY A 305 16.94 0.66 -1.18
C GLY A 305 15.87 1.24 -0.26
N GLU A 306 16.04 2.51 0.09
CA GLU A 306 15.09 3.24 0.95
C GLU A 306 13.76 3.55 0.25
N SER A 307 13.63 3.36 -1.07
CA SER A 307 12.35 3.49 -1.79
C SER A 307 11.42 2.29 -1.58
N SER A 308 11.85 1.29 -0.83
CA SER A 308 10.97 0.26 -0.25
C SER A 308 10.58 0.68 1.17
N PRO A 309 9.33 0.50 1.62
CA PRO A 309 8.22 -0.24 0.99
C PRO A 309 7.39 0.54 -0.05
#